data_AF-A0A942G3S2-F1
#
_entry.id   AF-A0A942G3S2-F1
#
_cell.length_a   1.000
_cell.length_b   1.000
_cell.length_c   1.000
_cell.angle_alpha   90.00
_cell.angle_beta   90.00
_cell.angle_gamma   90.00
#
_symmetry.space_group_name_H-M   'P 1'
#
loop_
_entity.id
_entity.type
_entity.pdbx_description
1 polymer ?
#
loop_
_entity_poly.entity_id
_entity_poly.type
_entity_poly.pdbx_seq_one_letter_code
_entity_poly.pdbx_strand_id
1 'polypeptide(L)' 'PAVEKAVIYGSRAKGNHRPGSDIDLTLFGAGLDLDMLGQIAARLDESPIPYRVDLSLFSQIDHAGLREHIERVGRVFYER' A
#
# COMPACT_ATOMS: atom_id res chain seq x y z
N PRO A 1 12.58 -11.84 1.78
CA PRO A 1 11.23 -11.26 1.99
C PRO A 1 10.35 -11.48 0.75
N ALA A 2 9.06 -11.75 0.93
CA ALA A 2 8.15 -11.93 -0.19
C ALA A 2 7.62 -10.60 -0.76
N VAL A 3 7.58 -9.55 0.06
CA VAL A 3 7.40 -8.17 -0.40
C VAL A 3 8.72 -7.71 -1.03
N GLU A 4 8.67 -7.33 -2.29
CA GLU A 4 9.80 -6.78 -3.05
C GLU A 4 9.79 -5.25 -3.05
N LYS A 5 8.59 -4.65 -3.06
CA LYS A 5 8.40 -3.20 -3.05
C LYS A 5 7.07 -2.84 -2.41
N ALA A 6 7.03 -1.71 -1.72
CA ALA A 6 5.82 -1.11 -1.17
C ALA A 6 5.75 0.37 -1.57
N VAL A 7 4.59 0.78 -2.07
CA VAL A 7 4.37 2.14 -2.59
C VAL A 7 3.22 2.78 -1.84
N ILE A 8 3.49 3.92 -1.22
CA ILE A 8 2.45 4.78 -0.67
C ILE A 8 1.87 5.60 -1.82
N TYR A 9 0.56 5.62 -1.97
CA TYR A 9 -0.13 6.46 -2.97
C TYR A 9 -1.16 7.37 -2.29
N GLY A 10 -2.09 7.92 -3.06
CA GLY A 10 -3.20 8.70 -2.52
C GLY A 10 -2.79 10.05 -1.93
N SER A 11 -3.54 10.49 -0.92
CA SER A 11 -3.44 11.86 -0.39
C SER A 11 -2.08 12.16 0.25
N ARG A 12 -1.49 11.16 0.91
CA ARG A 12 -0.19 11.27 1.56
C ARG A 12 0.94 11.36 0.55
N ALA A 13 0.91 10.55 -0.51
CA ALA A 13 1.89 10.64 -1.60
C ALA A 13 1.83 11.96 -2.36
N LYS A 14 0.62 12.53 -2.49
CA LYS A 14 0.38 13.83 -3.15
C LYS A 14 0.63 15.05 -2.26
N GLY A 15 0.86 14.86 -0.96
CA GLY A 15 1.09 15.95 0.00
C GLY A 15 -0.17 16.76 0.38
N ASN A 16 -1.37 16.29 0.03
CA ASN A 16 -2.64 16.99 0.32
C ASN A 16 -3.52 16.25 1.33
N HIS A 17 -2.92 15.40 2.16
CA HIS A 17 -3.58 14.68 3.25
C HIS A 17 -4.03 15.63 4.37
N ARG A 18 -5.02 15.20 5.14
CA ARG A 18 -5.50 15.90 6.35
C ARG A 18 -5.07 15.13 7.60
N PRO A 19 -5.10 15.76 8.78
CA PRO A 19 -4.99 15.02 10.03
C PRO A 19 -6.02 13.88 10.06
N GLY A 20 -5.55 12.66 10.30
CA GLY A 20 -6.38 11.46 10.33
C GLY A 20 -6.66 10.80 8.96
N SER A 21 -6.10 11.29 7.85
CA SER A 21 -6.20 10.55 6.57
C SER A 21 -5.50 9.19 6.65
N ASP A 22 -6.07 8.17 6.04
CA ASP A 22 -5.49 6.83 6.00
C ASP A 22 -4.18 6.80 5.19
N ILE A 23 -3.42 5.72 5.35
CA ILE A 23 -2.22 5.44 4.55
C ILE A 23 -2.59 4.42 3.48
N ASP A 24 -2.70 4.88 2.24
CA ASP A 24 -2.87 4.00 1.08
C ASP A 24 -1.53 3.33 0.74
N LEU A 25 -1.42 2.01 0.92
CA LEU A 25 -0.19 1.24 0.69
C LEU A 25 -0.43 0.08 -0.28
N THR A 26 0.30 0.07 -1.39
CA THR A 26 0.27 -1.04 -2.35
C THR A 26 1.56 -1.85 -2.30
N LEU A 27 1.42 -3.17 -2.17
CA LEU A 27 2.52 -4.13 -2.15
C LEU A 27 2.76 -4.75 -3.53
N PHE A 28 4.04 -5.03 -3.79
CA PHE A 28 4.56 -5.70 -4.98
C PHE A 28 5.43 -6.87 -4.53
N GLY A 29 5.28 -8.02 -5.18
CA GLY A 29 6.09 -9.21 -4.94
C GLY A 29 5.51 -10.42 -5.64
N ALA A 30 6.35 -11.22 -6.31
CA ALA A 30 5.88 -12.34 -7.13
C ALA A 30 5.20 -13.47 -6.32
N GLY A 31 5.57 -13.61 -5.05
CA GLY A 31 5.02 -14.61 -4.13
C GLY A 31 3.97 -14.07 -3.15
N LEU A 32 3.43 -12.88 -3.37
CA LEU A 32 2.38 -12.33 -2.52
C LEU A 32 1.01 -12.84 -2.96
N ASP A 33 0.26 -13.39 -2.01
CA ASP A 33 -1.14 -13.78 -2.16
C ASP A 33 -2.04 -13.02 -1.16
N LEU A 34 -3.34 -13.29 -1.22
CA LEU A 34 -4.33 -12.64 -0.36
C LEU A 34 -4.19 -13.06 1.11
N ASP A 35 -3.71 -14.27 1.39
CA ASP A 35 -3.51 -14.75 2.76
C ASP A 35 -2.38 -13.97 3.43
N MET A 36 -1.26 -13.79 2.73
CA MET A 36 -0.15 -12.96 3.19
C MET A 36 -0.54 -11.48 3.28
N LEU A 37 -1.33 -10.97 2.34
CA LEU A 37 -1.88 -9.61 2.43
C LEU A 37 -2.71 -9.43 3.70
N GLY A 38 -3.58 -10.39 4.02
CA GLY A 38 -4.40 -10.39 5.24
C GLY A 38 -3.55 -10.45 6.52
N GLN A 39 -2.50 -11.27 6.54
CA GLN A 39 -1.57 -11.33 7.68
C GLN A 39 -0.83 -10.00 7.89
N ILE A 40 -0.40 -9.34 6.80
CA ILE A 40 0.25 -8.03 6.89
C ILE A 40 -0.73 -6.97 7.36
N ALA A 41 -1.96 -6.96 6.83
CA ALA A 41 -3.02 -6.06 7.28
C ALA A 41 -3.32 -6.21 8.78
N ALA A 42 -3.48 -7.44 9.28
CA ALA A 42 -3.72 -7.69 10.71
C ALA A 42 -2.57 -7.16 11.60
N ARG A 43 -1.31 -7.33 11.17
CA ARG A 43 -0.15 -6.78 11.89
C ARG A 43 -0.08 -5.26 11.86
N LEU A 44 -0.56 -4.64 10.78
CA LEU A 44 -0.64 -3.18 10.68
C LEU A 44 -1.76 -2.63 11.57
N ASP A 45 -2.87 -3.35 11.72
CA ASP A 45 -3.95 -2.96 12.63
C ASP A 45 -3.55 -3.08 14.11
N GLU A 46 -2.71 -4.06 14.46
CA GLU A 46 -2.13 -4.22 15.80
C GLU A 46 -0.96 -3.23 16.08
N SER A 47 -0.50 -2.52 15.06
CA SER A 47 0.63 -1.59 15.17
C SER A 47 0.25 -0.34 16.00
N PRO A 48 1.18 0.25 16.76
CA PRO A 48 0.92 1.46 17.54
C PRO A 48 0.76 2.74 16.68
N ILE A 49 0.77 2.62 15.34
CA ILE A 49 0.62 3.79 14.46
C ILE A 49 -0.82 4.34 14.60
N PRO A 50 -0.98 5.67 14.72
CA PRO A 50 -2.30 6.27 14.93
C PRO A 50 -3.11 6.40 13.63
N TYR A 51 -2.73 5.68 12.57
CA TYR A 51 -3.32 5.78 11.25
C TYR A 51 -3.69 4.39 10.75
N ARG A 52 -4.89 4.28 10.18
CA ARG A 52 -5.28 3.09 9.44
C ARG A 52 -4.46 2.99 8.15
N VAL A 53 -4.13 1.77 7.77
CA VAL A 53 -3.43 1.47 6.52
C VAL A 53 -4.38 0.71 5.60
N ASP A 54 -4.74 1.33 4.47
CA ASP A 54 -5.49 0.66 3.42
C ASP A 54 -4.50 -0.07 2.51
N LEU A 55 -4.45 -1.39 2.70
CA LEU A 55 -3.47 -2.27 2.04
C LEU A 55 -4.04 -2.88 0.76
N SER A 56 -3.25 -2.88 -0.30
CA SER A 56 -3.62 -3.50 -1.59
C SER A 56 -2.45 -4.28 -2.18
N LEU A 57 -2.76 -5.28 -3.01
CA LEU A 57 -1.77 -6.06 -3.76
C LEU A 57 -1.82 -5.66 -5.24
N PHE A 58 -0.72 -5.11 -5.78
CA PHE A 58 -0.72 -4.54 -7.13
C PHE A 58 -1.11 -5.56 -8.22
N SER A 59 -0.73 -6.83 -8.05
CA SER A 59 -1.08 -7.89 -9.00
C SER A 59 -2.58 -8.20 -9.06
N GLN A 60 -3.35 -7.81 -8.04
CA GLN A 60 -4.80 -8.04 -7.94
C GLN A 60 -5.63 -6.80 -8.30
N ILE A 61 -4.99 -5.69 -8.71
CA ILE A 61 -5.70 -4.47 -9.11
C ILE A 61 -6.01 -4.55 -10.61
N ASP A 62 -7.27 -4.82 -10.96
CA ASP A 62 -7.73 -4.89 -12.36
C ASP A 62 -8.04 -3.50 -12.95
N HIS A 63 -8.31 -2.51 -12.11
CA HIS A 63 -8.67 -1.17 -12.57
C HIS A 63 -7.44 -0.41 -13.11
N ALA A 64 -7.28 -0.38 -14.43
CA ALA A 64 -6.14 0.22 -15.11
C ALA A 64 -5.83 1.66 -14.64
N GLY A 65 -6.85 2.52 -14.52
CA GLY A 65 -6.64 3.90 -14.07
C GLY A 65 -6.12 4.02 -12.63
N LEU A 66 -6.36 3.01 -11.79
CA LEU A 66 -5.82 2.97 -10.42
C LEU A 66 -4.35 2.54 -10.46
N ARG A 67 -4.01 1.54 -11.30
CA ARG A 67 -2.63 1.12 -11.52
C ARG A 67 -1.77 2.28 -12.01
N GLU A 68 -2.22 2.96 -13.07
CA GLU A 68 -1.54 4.15 -13.62
C GLU A 68 -1.40 5.26 -12.57
N HIS A 69 -2.42 5.45 -11.73
CA HIS A 69 -2.34 6.43 -10.65
C HIS A 69 -1.24 6.07 -9.64
N ILE A 70 -1.21 4.83 -9.16
CA ILE A 70 -0.20 4.32 -8.23
C ILE A 70 1.19 4.46 -8.84
N GLU A 71 1.37 4.10 -10.11
CA GLU A 71 2.66 4.23 -10.81
C GLU A 71 3.10 5.69 -10.98
N ARG A 72 2.15 6.58 -11.30
CA ARG A 72 2.45 7.98 -11.59
C ARG A 72 2.71 8.83 -10.35
N VAL A 73 1.92 8.67 -9.29
CA VAL A 73 2.00 9.52 -8.09
C VAL A 73 2.57 8.80 -6.88
N GLY A 74 2.68 7.47 -6.94
CA GLY A 74 3.15 6.66 -5.83
C GLY A 74 4.57 7.02 -5.43
N ARG A 75 4.83 6.97 -4.12
CA ARG A 75 6.14 7.13 -3.52
C ARG A 75 6.59 5.79 -2.97
N VAL A 76 7.74 5.33 -3.44
CA VAL A 76 8.38 4.11 -2.93
C VAL A 76 8.69 4.33 -1.45
N PHE A 77 8.09 3.50 -0.60
CA PHE A 77 8.32 3.47 0.83
C PHE A 77 9.34 2.40 1.20
N TYR A 78 9.30 1.27 0.49
CA TYR A 78 10.21 0.16 0.65
C TYR A 78 10.52 -0.43 -0.73
N GLU A 79 11.79 -0.77 -0.95
CA GLU A 79 12.28 -1.52 -2.10
C GLU A 79 13.48 -2.34 -1.63
N ARG A 80 13.56 -3.59 -2.09
CA ARG A 80 14.62 -4.52 -1.70
C ARG A 80 15.94 -4.24 -2.41
#